data_AF-A0AB37SCG0-F1
#
_entry.id   AF-A0AB37SCG0-F1
#
_cell.length_a   1.000
_cell.length_b   1.000
_cell.length_c   1.000
_cell.angle_alpha   90.00
_cell.angle_beta   90.00
_cell.angle_gamma   90.00
#
_symmetry.space_group_name_H-M   'P 1'
#
loop_
_entity.id
_entity.type
_entity.pdbx_description
1 polymer ?
#
loop_
_entity_poly.entity_id
_entity_poly.type
_entity_poly.pdbx_seq_one_letter_code
_entity_poly.pdbx_strand_id
1 'polypeptide(L)'
;MADRRQLEAELAKLDTRLADERQAVSVVRRQLDSRPLIPAPSVGAAWHPEAHAVAELRVVLAARRDVVSRLEAQRAAVAARLEQAKRFNQGSN
;
A
#
# COMPACT_ATOMS: atom_id res chain seq x y z
N MET A 1 -1.60 20.99 23.01
CA MET A 1 -1.52 21.53 21.62
C MET A 1 -0.47 20.81 20.75
N ALA A 2 0.68 20.37 21.28
CA ALA A 2 1.70 19.66 20.50
C ALA A 2 1.22 18.31 19.89
N ASP A 3 0.43 17.55 20.64
CA ASP A 3 -0.04 16.21 20.26
C ASP A 3 -0.91 16.21 18.98
N ARG A 4 -1.80 17.20 18.84
CA ARG A 4 -2.62 17.36 17.63
C ARG A 4 -1.78 17.65 16.38
N ARG A 5 -0.84 18.60 16.47
CA ARG A 5 0.05 18.95 15.34
C ARG A 5 0.94 17.75 14.95
N GLN A 6 1.34 16.94 15.93
CA GLN A 6 2.08 15.71 15.70
C GLN A 6 1.25 14.67 14.94
N LEU A 7 -0.01 14.45 15.33
CA LEU A 7 -0.93 13.56 14.62
C LEU A 7 -1.23 14.05 13.19
N GLU A 8 -1.38 15.36 12.97
CA GLU A 8 -1.57 15.95 11.63
C GLU A 8 -0.34 15.72 10.75
N ALA A 9 0.87 15.89 11.31
CA ALA A 9 2.12 15.62 10.59
C ALA A 9 2.32 14.13 10.29
N GLU A 10 1.94 13.24 11.22
CA GLU A 10 1.96 11.79 10.99
C GLU A 10 0.99 11.39 9.88
N LEU A 11 -0.22 11.94 9.88
CA LEU A 11 -1.21 11.69 8.83
C LEU A 11 -0.70 12.13 7.45
N ALA A 12 -0.07 13.31 7.35
CA ALA A 12 0.51 13.79 6.10
C ALA A 12 1.67 12.91 5.58
N LYS A 13 2.50 12.37 6.50
CA LYS A 13 3.55 11.40 6.14
C LYS A 13 2.96 10.10 5.62
N LEU A 14 1.91 9.59 6.29
CA LEU A 14 1.20 8.39 5.86
C LEU A 14 0.53 8.60 4.49
N ASP A 15 -0.07 9.75 4.25
CA ASP A 15 -0.68 10.11 2.95
C ASP A 15 0.34 10.11 1.81
N THR A 16 1.51 10.71 2.04
CA THR A 16 2.60 10.74 1.05
C THR A 16 3.07 9.32 0.73
N ARG A 17 3.35 8.53 1.77
CA ARG A 17 3.79 7.13 1.60
C ARG A 17 2.73 6.25 0.92
N LEU A 18 1.46 6.48 1.23
CA LEU A 18 0.34 5.79 0.58
C LEU A 18 0.27 6.10 -0.91
N ALA A 19 0.47 7.36 -1.29
CA ALA A 19 0.53 7.77 -2.69
C ALA A 19 1.68 7.09 -3.42
N ASP A 20 2.87 7.05 -2.82
CA ASP A 20 4.05 6.39 -3.39
C ASP A 20 3.83 4.88 -3.60
N GLU A 21 3.28 4.18 -2.61
CA GLU A 21 3.01 2.73 -2.73
C GLU A 21 1.89 2.43 -3.73
N ARG A 22 0.84 3.25 -3.79
CA ARG A 22 -0.21 3.12 -4.81
C ARG A 22 0.36 3.34 -6.21
N GLN A 23 1.26 4.30 -6.38
CA GLN A 23 1.97 4.51 -7.63
C GLN A 23 2.84 3.31 -7.99
N ALA A 24 3.58 2.76 -7.04
CA ALA A 24 4.40 1.57 -7.26
C ALA A 24 3.56 0.33 -7.62
N VAL A 25 2.39 0.13 -6.98
CA VAL A 25 1.40 -0.89 -7.37
C VAL A 25 0.95 -0.67 -8.83
N SER A 26 0.65 0.57 -9.21
CA SER A 26 0.26 0.88 -10.59
C SER A 26 1.38 0.58 -11.59
N VAL A 27 2.64 0.85 -11.25
CA VAL A 27 3.79 0.54 -12.11
C VAL A 27 3.92 -0.97 -12.31
N VAL A 28 3.87 -1.76 -11.23
CA VAL A 28 3.97 -3.23 -11.31
C VAL A 28 2.78 -3.82 -12.07
N ARG A 29 1.56 -3.29 -11.88
CA ARG A 29 0.38 -3.68 -12.65
C ARG A 29 0.60 -3.45 -14.14
N ARG A 30 1.07 -2.28 -14.55
CA ARG A 30 1.37 -1.97 -15.96
C ARG A 30 2.45 -2.90 -16.54
N GLN A 31 3.48 -3.25 -15.76
CA GLN A 31 4.50 -4.21 -16.19
C GLN A 31 3.95 -5.62 -16.39
N LEU A 32 2.95 -6.03 -15.59
CA LEU A 32 2.26 -7.30 -15.78
C LEU A 32 1.32 -7.25 -16.99
N ASP A 33 0.59 -6.14 -17.17
CA ASP A 33 -0.34 -5.95 -18.29
C ASP A 33 0.39 -5.86 -19.65
N SER A 34 1.64 -5.38 -19.67
CA SER A 34 2.47 -5.31 -20.88
C SER A 34 3.14 -6.64 -21.25
N ARG A 35 2.98 -7.69 -20.45
CA ARG A 35 3.57 -9.00 -20.72
C ARG A 35 2.53 -9.93 -21.36
N PRO A 36 2.95 -10.83 -22.28
CA PRO A 36 2.06 -11.84 -22.83
C PRO A 36 1.41 -12.65 -21.71
N LEU A 37 0.17 -13.09 -21.93
CA LEU A 37 -0.50 -13.99 -20.99
C LEU A 37 0.20 -15.36 -21.05
N ILE A 38 1.27 -15.53 -20.29
CA ILE A 38 1.98 -16.80 -20.20
C ILE A 38 1.16 -17.71 -19.25
N PRO A 39 0.62 -18.84 -19.74
CA PRO A 39 -0.07 -19.79 -18.89
C PRO A 39 0.88 -20.30 -17.79
N ALA A 40 0.33 -20.61 -16.62
CA ALA A 40 1.12 -21.14 -15.52
C ALA A 40 1.85 -22.42 -15.99
N PRO A 41 3.16 -22.56 -15.72
CA PRO A 41 3.89 -23.75 -16.13
C PRO A 41 3.26 -24.99 -15.46
N SER A 42 2.99 -26.02 -16.25
CA SER A 42 2.56 -27.32 -15.76
C SER A 42 3.71 -28.07 -15.08
N VAL A 43 3.38 -29.01 -14.19
CA VAL A 43 4.37 -29.90 -13.57
C VAL A 43 5.09 -30.67 -14.68
N GLY A 44 6.42 -30.52 -14.77
CA GLY A 44 7.25 -31.13 -15.81
C GLY A 44 7.63 -30.21 -16.99
N ALA A 45 7.14 -28.97 -17.03
CA ALA A 45 7.53 -28.00 -18.05
C ALA A 45 8.99 -27.51 -17.85
N ALA A 46 9.73 -27.35 -18.95
CA ALA A 46 11.05 -26.73 -18.94
C ALA A 46 10.98 -25.30 -18.38
N TRP A 47 12.00 -24.88 -17.64
CA TRP A 47 12.10 -23.53 -17.08
C TRP A 47 11.87 -22.47 -18.16
N HIS A 48 10.83 -21.64 -17.98
CA HIS A 48 10.52 -20.54 -18.89
C HIS A 48 10.87 -19.20 -18.21
N PRO A 49 11.97 -18.53 -18.60
CA PRO A 49 12.45 -17.32 -17.94
C PRO A 49 11.38 -16.22 -17.82
N GLU A 50 10.57 -16.04 -18.86
CA GLU A 50 9.50 -15.03 -18.84
C GLU A 50 8.36 -15.41 -17.88
N ALA A 51 8.05 -16.71 -17.73
CA ALA A 51 7.00 -17.16 -16.82
C ALA A 51 7.43 -16.94 -15.36
N HIS A 52 8.72 -17.19 -15.08
CA HIS A 52 9.32 -16.91 -13.79
C HIS A 52 9.28 -15.42 -13.46
N ALA A 53 9.69 -14.55 -14.40
CA ALA A 53 9.64 -13.11 -14.21
C ALA A 53 8.21 -12.59 -13.96
N VAL A 54 7.19 -13.17 -14.60
CA VAL A 54 5.77 -12.81 -14.34
C VAL A 54 5.35 -13.26 -12.94
N ALA A 55 5.76 -14.45 -12.50
CA ALA A 55 5.49 -14.94 -11.15
C ALA A 55 6.11 -14.03 -10.08
N GLU A 56 7.36 -13.61 -10.26
CA GLU A 56 8.03 -12.66 -9.36
C GLU A 56 7.28 -11.32 -9.28
N LEU A 57 6.88 -10.76 -10.43
CA LEU A 57 6.10 -9.51 -10.43
C LEU A 57 4.74 -9.66 -9.72
N ARG A 58 4.08 -10.83 -9.82
CA ARG A 58 2.83 -11.11 -9.08
C ARG A 58 3.08 -11.16 -7.57
N VAL A 59 4.19 -11.75 -7.13
CA VAL A 59 4.58 -11.76 -5.72
C VAL A 59 4.86 -10.34 -5.22
N VAL A 60 5.63 -9.55 -5.99
CA VAL A 60 5.89 -8.15 -5.67
C VAL A 60 4.59 -7.33 -5.60
N LEU A 61 3.67 -7.54 -6.54
CA LEU A 61 2.37 -6.88 -6.55
C LEU A 61 1.56 -7.21 -5.30
N ALA A 62 1.52 -8.49 -4.89
CA ALA A 62 0.83 -8.92 -3.68
C ALA A 62 1.44 -8.26 -2.44
N ALA A 63 2.76 -8.33 -2.28
CA ALA A 63 3.46 -7.73 -1.15
C ALA A 63 3.22 -6.21 -1.05
N ARG A 64 3.22 -5.50 -2.18
CA ARG A 64 2.93 -4.05 -2.20
C ARG A 64 1.48 -3.75 -1.83
N ARG A 65 0.52 -4.55 -2.30
CA ARG A 65 -0.89 -4.41 -1.88
C ARG A 65 -1.08 -4.62 -0.39
N ASP A 66 -0.35 -5.55 0.21
CA ASP A 66 -0.36 -5.77 1.66
C ASP A 66 0.24 -4.58 2.42
N VAL A 67 1.29 -3.95 1.88
CA VAL A 67 1.83 -2.69 2.42
C VAL A 67 0.80 -1.57 2.35
N VAL A 68 0.15 -1.37 1.19
CA VAL A 68 -0.93 -0.36 1.04
C VAL A 68 -2.04 -0.60 2.07
N SER A 69 -2.54 -1.82 2.18
CA SER A 69 -3.60 -2.17 3.15
C SER A 69 -3.21 -1.83 4.60
N ARG A 70 -1.98 -2.15 5.00
CA ARG A 70 -1.46 -1.79 6.34
C ARG A 70 -1.36 -0.28 6.53
N LEU A 71 -0.91 0.46 5.51
CA LEU A 71 -0.83 1.93 5.58
C LEU A 71 -2.22 2.57 5.66
N GLU A 72 -3.21 2.06 4.95
CA GLU A 72 -4.60 2.51 5.04
C GLU A 72 -5.16 2.31 6.45
N ALA A 73 -4.91 1.15 7.05
CA ALA A 73 -5.30 0.86 8.43
C ALA A 73 -4.63 1.81 9.44
N GLN A 74 -3.32 2.05 9.29
CA GLN A 74 -2.57 3.00 10.13
C GLN A 74 -3.11 4.43 9.99
N ARG A 75 -3.33 4.87 8.75
CA ARG A 75 -3.90 6.19 8.44
C ARG A 75 -5.28 6.35 9.10
N ALA A 76 -6.14 5.35 9.00
CA ALA A 76 -7.47 5.37 9.62
C ALA A 76 -7.37 5.46 11.16
N ALA A 77 -6.44 4.72 11.77
CA ALA A 77 -6.21 4.79 13.22
C ALA A 77 -5.72 6.18 13.67
N VAL A 78 -4.79 6.80 12.95
CA VAL A 78 -4.31 8.16 13.24
C VAL A 78 -5.42 9.19 13.05
N ALA A 79 -6.21 9.08 11.97
CA ALA A 79 -7.37 9.95 11.75
C ALA A 79 -8.41 9.84 12.87
N ALA A 80 -8.70 8.61 13.34
CA ALA A 80 -9.62 8.39 14.45
C ALA A 80 -9.11 9.03 15.76
N ARG A 81 -7.80 8.90 16.06
CA ARG A 81 -7.17 9.56 17.22
C ARG A 81 -7.25 11.09 17.11
N LEU A 82 -7.03 11.64 15.91
CA LEU A 82 -7.15 13.07 15.67
C LEU A 82 -8.58 13.57 15.93
N GLU A 83 -9.60 12.83 15.47
CA GLU A 83 -11.01 13.16 15.73
C GLU A 83 -11.35 13.07 17.22
N GLN A 84 -10.83 12.08 17.95
CA GLN A 84 -11.00 12.00 19.40
C GLN A 84 -10.36 13.20 20.10
N ALA A 85 -9.12 13.55 19.76
CA ALA A 85 -8.42 14.71 20.33
C ALA A 85 -9.17 16.03 20.08
N LYS A 86 -9.80 16.19 18.91
CA LYS A 86 -10.67 17.34 18.61
C LYS A 86 -11.87 17.40 19.55
N ARG A 87 -12.56 16.28 19.77
CA ARG A 87 -13.77 16.20 20.63
C ARG A 87 -13.44 16.48 22.08
N PHE A 88 -12.35 15.93 22.62
CA PHE A 88 -11.93 16.18 24.00
C PHE A 88 -11.62 17.67 24.25
N ASN A 89 -10.98 18.35 23.30
CA ASN A 89 -10.70 19.78 23.42
C ASN A 89 -11.96 20.67 23.32
N GLN A 90 -13.06 20.18 22.74
CA GLN A 90 -14.30 20.94 22.59
C GLN A 90 -15.30 20.72 23.74
N GLY A 91 -15.24 19.58 24.43
CA GLY A 91 -16.11 19.25 25.55
C GLY A 91 -15.60 19.65 26.95
N SER A 92 -14.40 20.22 27.04
CA SER A 92 -13.81 20.73 28.30
C SER A 92 -13.91 22.25 28.47
N ASN A 93 -14.81 22.90 27.73
CA ASN A 93 -15.14 24.33 27.87
C ASN A 93 -16.57 24.48 28.39
#